data_AF-A0A920YRU8-F1
#
_entry.id   AF-A0A920YRU8-F1
#
_cell.length_a   1.000
_cell.length_b   1.000
_cell.length_c   1.000
_cell.angle_alpha   90.00
_cell.angle_beta   90.00
_cell.angle_gamma   90.00
#
_symmetry.space_group_name_H-M   'P 1'
#
loop_
_entity.id
_entity.type
_entity.pdbx_description
1 polymer ?
#
loop_
_entity_poly.entity_id
_entity_poly.type
_entity_poly.pdbx_seq_one_letter_code
_entity_poly.pdbx_strand_id
1 'polypeptide(L)' 'MNKITLGIIITLIFLVCVFIYTVSYGVWTWKKKNILGAVMIFLVAVAALALPVFSLFFSWR' A
#
# COMPACT_ATOMS: atom_id res chain seq x y z
N MET A 1 -22.07 -12.53 -7.28
CA MET A 1 -21.28 -11.35 -6.87
C MET A 1 -21.39 -10.29 -7.95
N ASN A 2 -21.70 -9.03 -7.59
CA ASN A 2 -21.79 -7.95 -8.56
C ASN A 2 -20.39 -7.61 -9.13
N LYS A 3 -20.31 -7.19 -10.40
CA LYS A 3 -19.03 -6.83 -11.05
C LYS A 3 -18.24 -5.78 -10.29
N ILE A 4 -18.94 -4.83 -9.65
CA ILE A 4 -18.35 -3.78 -8.80
C ILE A 4 -17.70 -4.37 -7.54
N THR A 5 -18.39 -5.28 -6.86
CA THR A 5 -17.87 -5.96 -5.66
C THR A 5 -16.62 -6.78 -5.97
N LEU A 6 -16.59 -7.46 -7.12
CA LEU A 6 -15.41 -8.18 -7.61
C LEU A 6 -14.23 -7.23 -7.85
N GLY A 7 -14.47 -6.08 -8.50
CA GLY A 7 -13.43 -5.07 -8.74
C GLY A 7 -12.78 -4.58 -7.45
N ILE A 8 -13.58 -4.24 -6.43
CA ILE A 8 -13.09 -3.76 -5.14
C ILE A 8 -12.21 -4.82 -4.45
N ILE A 9 -12.63 -6.09 -4.46
CA ILE A 9 -11.85 -7.18 -3.85
C ILE A 9 -10.49 -7.33 -4.54
N ILE A 10 -10.46 -7.31 -5.88
CA ILE A 10 -9.21 -7.41 -6.66
C ILE A 10 -8.29 -6.23 -6.34
N THR A 11 -8.83 -5.01 -6.28
CA THR A 11 -8.06 -3.81 -5.93
C THR A 11 -7.44 -3.92 -4.54
N LEU A 12 -8.20 -4.40 -3.54
CA LEU A 12 -7.70 -4.57 -2.18
C LEU A 12 -6.57 -5.60 -2.10
N ILE A 13 -6.72 -6.74 -2.79
CA ILE A 13 -5.66 -7.77 -2.86
C ILE A 13 -4.38 -7.15 -3.46
N PHE A 14 -4.52 -6.40 -4.55
CA PHE A 14 -3.38 -5.77 -5.21
C PHE A 14 -2.70 -4.72 -4.31
N LEU A 15 -3.48 -3.91 -3.60
CA LEU A 15 -2.98 -2.94 -2.61
C LEU A 15 -2.15 -3.62 -1.51
N VAL A 16 -2.66 -4.72 -0.97
CA VAL A 16 -1.96 -5.49 0.07
C VAL A 16 -0.66 -6.08 -0.47
N CYS A 17 -0.67 -6.64 -1.69
CA CYS A 17 0.54 -7.15 -2.34
C CYS A 17 1.60 -6.05 -2.52
N VAL A 18 1.19 -4.88 -3.03
CA VAL A 18 2.10 -3.73 -3.19
C VAL A 18 2.67 -3.31 -1.85
N PHE A 19 1.83 -3.18 -0.83
CA PHE A 19 2.27 -2.80 0.51
C PHE A 19 3.31 -3.76 1.09
N ILE A 20 3.05 -5.08 1.05
CA ILE A 20 3.97 -6.10 1.56
C ILE A 20 5.31 -6.03 0.82
N TYR A 21 5.28 -5.88 -0.51
CA TYR A 21 6.49 -5.75 -1.32
C TYR A 21 7.29 -4.50 -0.94
N THR A 22 6.63 -3.35 -0.84
CA THR A 22 7.29 -2.07 -0.49
C THR A 22 7.86 -2.09 0.93
N VAL A 23 7.13 -2.66 1.90
CA VAL A 23 7.64 -2.84 3.27
C VAL A 23 8.85 -3.77 3.30
N SER A 24 8.80 -4.88 2.57
CA SER A 24 9.94 -5.81 2.47
C SER A 24 11.18 -5.12 1.88
N TYR A 25 10.99 -4.27 0.88
CA TYR A 25 12.05 -3.46 0.30
C TYR A 25 12.59 -2.40 1.28
N GLY A 26 11.71 -1.77 2.06
CA GLY A 26 12.08 -0.84 3.13
C GLY A 26 12.96 -1.51 4.19
N VAL A 27 12.58 -2.71 4.64
CA VAL A 27 13.38 -3.52 5.59
C VAL A 27 14.75 -3.89 5.00
N TRP A 28 14.79 -4.29 3.73
CA TRP A 28 16.07 -4.58 3.06
C TRP A 28 16.97 -3.34 2.96
N THR A 29 16.39 -2.19 2.65
CA THR A 29 17.11 -0.90 2.55
C THR A 29 17.66 -0.46 3.90
N TRP A 30 16.90 -0.72 4.98
CA TRP A 30 17.36 -0.49 6.35
C TRP A 30 18.57 -1.36 6.68
N LYS A 31 18.54 -2.65 6.30
CA LYS A 31 19.68 -3.57 6.49
C LYS A 31 20.94 -3.15 5.73
N LYS A 32 20.80 -2.42 4.62
CA LYS A 32 21.90 -1.83 3.84
C LYS A 32 22.48 -0.54 4.46
N LYS A 33 22.12 -0.19 5.70
CA LYS A 33 22.49 1.06 6.40
C LYS A 33 21.95 2.34 5.76
N ASN A 34 21.04 2.26 4.78
CA ASN A 34 20.39 3.45 4.21
C ASN A 34 19.09 3.77 4.97
N ILE A 35 19.24 4.40 6.14
CA ILE A 35 18.13 4.65 7.06
C ILE A 35 17.12 5.66 6.49
N LEU A 36 17.61 6.76 5.89
CA LEU A 36 16.75 7.77 5.27
C LEU A 36 15.92 7.20 4.11
N GLY A 37 16.55 6.39 3.25
CA GLY A 37 15.86 5.70 2.18
C GLY A 37 14.80 4.74 2.71
N ALA A 38 15.11 3.97 3.75
CA ALA A 38 14.16 3.06 4.36
C ALA A 38 12.94 3.77 4.95
N VAL A 39 13.13 4.89 5.67
CA VAL A 39 12.04 5.70 6.23
C VAL A 39 11.13 6.25 5.12
N MET A 40 11.70 6.76 4.03
CA MET A 40 10.91 7.24 2.88
C MET A 40 10.12 6.12 2.22
N ILE A 41 10.71 4.93 2.06
CA ILE A 41 10.01 3.76 1.51
C ILE A 41 8.83 3.35 2.40
N PHE A 42 8.99 3.39 3.73
CA PHE A 42 7.90 3.12 4.66
C PHE A 42 6.78 4.16 4.57
N LEU A 43 7.12 5.45 4.46
CA LEU A 43 6.14 6.52 4.21
C LEU A 43 5.36 6.29 2.92
N VAL A 44 6.05 5.93 1.84
CA VAL A 44 5.42 5.60 0.56
C VAL A 44 4.50 4.38 0.69
N ALA A 45 4.92 3.33 1.41
CA ALA A 45 4.08 2.15 1.64
C ALA A 45 2.78 2.53 2.35
N VAL A 46 2.86 3.33 3.41
CA VAL A 46 1.67 3.80 4.14
C VAL A 46 0.79 4.67 3.25
N ALA A 47 1.34 5.62 2.50
CA ALA A 47 0.58 6.47 1.60
C ALA A 47 -0.12 5.69 0.48
N ALA A 48 0.55 4.68 -0.07
CA ALA A 48 0.03 3.81 -1.13
C ALA A 48 -1.16 2.96 -0.67
N LEU A 49 -1.27 2.64 0.63
CA LEU A 49 -2.49 2.05 1.19
C LEU A 49 -3.51 3.11 1.60
N ALA A 50 -3.07 4.16 2.30
CA ALA A 50 -3.96 5.12 2.92
C ALA A 50 -4.79 5.88 1.89
N LEU A 51 -4.18 6.38 0.81
CA LEU A 51 -4.87 7.17 -0.23
C LEU A 51 -6.04 6.41 -0.89
N PRO A 52 -5.85 5.20 -1.45
CA PRO A 52 -6.94 4.45 -2.06
C PRO A 52 -7.98 3.97 -1.04
N VAL A 53 -7.58 3.60 0.18
CA VAL A 53 -8.55 3.26 1.25
C VAL A 53 -9.40 4.48 1.62
N PHE A 54 -8.78 5.65 1.73
CA PHE A 54 -9.49 6.90 2.02
C PHE A 54 -10.44 7.27 0.88
N SER A 55 -10.00 7.11 -0.37
CA SER A 55 -10.86 7.31 -1.56
C SER A 55 -12.07 6.38 -1.55
N LEU A 56 -11.90 5.08 -1.24
CA LEU A 56 -13.01 4.14 -1.13
C LEU A 56 -13.98 4.52 0.00
N PHE A 57 -13.46 5.01 1.13
CA PHE A 57 -14.28 5.36 2.29
C PHE A 57 -15.03 6.69 2.10
N PHE A 58 -14.39 7.71 1.51
CA PHE A 58 -15.00 9.02 1.28
C PHE A 58 -15.82 9.10 0.00
N SER A 59 -15.46 8.37 -1.06
CA SER A 59 -16.27 8.32 -2.30
C SER A 59 -17.64 7.68 -2.08
N TRP A 60 -17.86 7.01 -0.94
CA TRP A 60 -19.17 6.46 -0.55
C TRP A 60 -20.13 7.53 0.01
N ARG A 61 -19.66 8.72 0.38
CA ARG A 61 -20.47 9.82 0.93
C ARG A 61 -20.76 10.88 -0.13
#